data_AF-A0A853GCN6-F1
#
_entry.id   AF-A0A853GCN6-F1
#
_cell.length_a   1.000
_cell.length_b   1.000
_cell.length_c   1.000
_cell.angle_alpha   90.00
_cell.angle_beta   90.00
_cell.angle_gamma   90.00
#
_symmetry.space_group_name_H-M   'P 1'
#
loop_
_entity.id
_entity.type
_entity.pdbx_description
1 polymer ?
#
loop_
_entity_poly.entity_id
_entity_poly.type
_entity_poly.pdbx_seq_one_letter_code
_entity_poly.pdbx_strand_id
1 'polypeptide(L)'
;MVFNKEISHIYAITPDASLNSILIRWVITKHQISILQYRHKTNNDNMKLKEAYALRQLCSLHNTLFIINDDINLTEKVHADGVHLGKDDGSIQQARQQLGVDSIIGISCYNDINLAFQAQRQGANYVAFGALFDSKTKTNAPHCPLNVITKAKQILHIPIVGIGGIDLYNQQQAFNAGCDAVAMINALFKNYN
;
A
#
# COMPACT_ATOMS: atom_id res chain seq x y z
N MET A 1 -22.10 -10.75 -9.14
CA MET A 1 -20.75 -10.69 -9.74
C MET A 1 -19.79 -10.25 -8.65
N VAL A 2 -18.85 -11.12 -8.28
CA VAL A 2 -17.77 -10.76 -7.35
C VAL A 2 -16.81 -9.91 -8.16
N PHE A 3 -16.72 -8.60 -7.87
CA PHE A 3 -15.66 -7.78 -8.45
C PHE A 3 -14.33 -8.31 -7.92
N ASN A 4 -13.50 -8.81 -8.82
CA ASN A 4 -12.13 -9.20 -8.49
C ASN A 4 -11.40 -7.91 -8.08
N LYS A 5 -11.17 -7.71 -6.78
CA LYS A 5 -10.49 -6.51 -6.29
C LYS A 5 -8.99 -6.70 -6.51
N GLU A 6 -8.51 -6.25 -7.66
CA GLU A 6 -7.09 -6.36 -8.06
C GLU A 6 -6.24 -5.19 -7.54
N ILE A 7 -4.98 -5.47 -7.21
CA ILE A 7 -4.01 -4.43 -6.85
C ILE A 7 -3.62 -3.66 -8.12
N SER A 8 -4.29 -2.53 -8.34
CA SER A 8 -4.12 -1.71 -9.54
C SER A 8 -4.42 -0.23 -9.27
N HIS A 9 -4.03 0.67 -10.18
CA HIS A 9 -4.37 2.11 -10.14
C HIS A 9 -3.79 2.87 -8.93
N ILE A 10 -4.55 3.79 -8.32
CA ILE A 10 -4.05 4.68 -7.26
C ILE A 10 -4.20 4.01 -5.90
N TYR A 11 -3.06 3.81 -5.26
CA TYR A 11 -2.92 3.30 -3.90
C TYR A 11 -2.68 4.50 -2.96
N ALA A 12 -3.69 4.90 -2.19
CA ALA A 12 -3.52 5.92 -1.17
C ALA A 12 -2.94 5.33 0.13
N ILE A 13 -2.01 6.04 0.76
CA ILE A 13 -1.52 5.74 2.11
C ILE A 13 -1.86 6.95 2.99
N THR A 14 -2.51 6.73 4.13
CA THR A 14 -2.86 7.82 5.04
C THR A 14 -1.61 8.56 5.54
N PRO A 15 -1.69 9.89 5.78
CA PRO A 15 -0.65 10.59 6.52
C PRO A 15 -0.41 9.96 7.91
N ASP A 16 0.79 10.12 8.42
CA ASP A 16 1.16 9.67 9.77
C ASP A 16 0.73 10.71 10.81
N ALA A 17 -0.59 10.90 10.92
CA ALA A 17 -1.24 11.88 11.79
C ALA A 17 -2.70 11.47 12.04
N SER A 18 -3.34 12.15 12.99
CA SER A 18 -4.77 11.97 13.28
C SER A 18 -5.62 12.06 12.01
N LEU A 19 -6.56 11.12 11.86
CA LEU A 19 -7.36 11.03 10.65
C LEU A 19 -8.40 12.16 10.55
N ASN A 20 -8.51 12.73 9.35
CA ASN A 20 -9.65 13.55 8.95
C ASN A 20 -10.53 12.74 7.98
N SER A 21 -11.63 12.17 8.49
CA SER A 21 -12.50 11.27 7.73
C SER A 21 -13.17 11.95 6.53
N ILE A 22 -13.47 13.25 6.63
CA ILE A 22 -14.04 14.05 5.53
C ILE A 22 -13.03 14.16 4.40
N LEU A 23 -11.79 14.50 4.72
CA LEU A 23 -10.71 14.58 3.74
C LEU A 23 -10.44 13.22 3.07
N ILE A 24 -10.36 12.15 3.85
CA ILE A 24 -10.10 10.81 3.31
C ILE A 24 -11.22 10.37 2.36
N ARG A 25 -12.48 10.60 2.73
CA ARG A 25 -13.62 10.34 1.85
C ARG A 25 -13.56 11.15 0.56
N TRP A 26 -13.19 12.43 0.68
CA TRP A 26 -13.01 13.29 -0.49
C TRP A 26 -11.89 12.76 -1.40
N VAL A 27 -10.74 12.34 -0.84
CA VAL A 27 -9.63 11.75 -1.60
C VAL A 27 -10.07 10.47 -2.32
N ILE A 28 -10.75 9.55 -1.61
CA ILE A 28 -11.26 8.29 -2.18
C ILE A 28 -12.12 8.56 -3.41
N THR A 29 -13.08 9.48 -3.28
CA THR A 29 -14.04 9.77 -4.34
C THR A 29 -13.44 10.59 -5.48
N LYS A 30 -12.66 11.64 -5.16
CA LYS A 30 -12.06 12.53 -6.16
C LYS A 30 -11.05 11.82 -7.05
N HIS A 31 -10.21 10.98 -6.46
CA HIS A 31 -9.11 10.31 -7.14
C HIS A 31 -9.41 8.86 -7.51
N GLN A 32 -10.63 8.37 -7.24
CA GLN A 32 -11.04 7.00 -7.51
C GLN A 32 -10.05 5.99 -6.94
N ILE A 33 -9.78 6.13 -5.64
CA ILE A 33 -8.79 5.31 -4.95
C ILE A 33 -9.25 3.86 -4.94
N SER A 34 -8.43 2.99 -5.51
CA SER A 34 -8.66 1.54 -5.55
C SER A 34 -8.21 0.87 -4.25
N ILE A 35 -7.15 1.40 -3.61
CA ILE A 35 -6.56 0.84 -2.39
C ILE A 35 -6.27 1.97 -1.41
N LEU A 36 -6.71 1.84 -0.16
CA LEU A 36 -6.34 2.71 0.95
C LEU A 36 -5.58 1.89 2.00
N GLN A 37 -4.38 2.31 2.34
CA GLN A 37 -3.62 1.78 3.46
C GLN A 37 -3.63 2.74 4.65
N TYR A 38 -4.01 2.20 5.80
CA TYR A 38 -3.91 2.89 7.08
C TYR A 38 -2.49 2.77 7.66
N ARG A 39 -1.83 3.91 7.87
CA ARG A 39 -0.42 4.01 8.30
C ARG A 39 -0.21 5.14 9.34
N HIS A 40 -0.96 5.11 10.42
CA HIS A 40 -0.73 6.01 11.56
C HIS A 40 0.08 5.28 12.65
N LYS A 41 1.31 5.74 12.93
CA LYS A 41 2.27 5.15 13.88
C LYS A 41 2.09 5.70 15.30
N THR A 42 0.83 5.77 15.75
CA THR A 42 0.48 6.16 17.12
C THR A 42 0.68 5.00 18.11
N ASN A 43 1.06 5.32 19.35
CA ASN A 43 1.15 4.35 20.45
C ASN A 43 -0.19 4.14 21.19
N ASN A 44 -1.28 4.78 20.73
CA ASN A 44 -2.60 4.64 21.32
C ASN A 44 -3.41 3.56 20.58
N ASP A 45 -3.40 2.33 21.11
CA ASP A 45 -4.09 1.18 20.51
C ASP A 45 -5.60 1.38 20.36
N ASN A 46 -6.24 2.06 21.32
CA ASN A 46 -7.68 2.34 21.26
C ASN A 46 -8.01 3.31 20.12
N MET A 47 -7.17 4.33 19.92
CA MET A 47 -7.30 5.24 18.79
C MET A 47 -7.07 4.50 17.49
N LYS A 48 -5.99 3.72 17.41
CA LYS A 48 -5.62 2.93 16.23
C LYS A 48 -6.75 2.00 15.78
N LEU A 49 -7.38 1.31 16.75
CA LEU A 49 -8.50 0.42 16.50
C LEU A 49 -9.75 1.18 15.99
N LYS A 50 -10.12 2.29 16.65
CA LYS A 50 -11.27 3.12 16.24
C LYS A 50 -11.10 3.68 14.83
N GLU A 51 -9.90 4.20 14.54
CA GLU A 51 -9.53 4.74 13.25
C GLU A 51 -9.62 3.68 12.15
N ALA A 52 -9.01 2.51 12.37
CA ALA A 52 -9.03 1.41 11.42
C ALA A 52 -10.45 0.89 11.13
N TYR A 53 -11.32 0.76 12.14
CA TYR A 53 -12.72 0.39 11.93
C TYR A 53 -13.48 1.42 11.09
N ALA A 54 -13.32 2.71 11.38
CA ALA A 54 -13.98 3.77 10.63
C ALA A 54 -13.55 3.76 9.15
N LEU A 55 -12.26 3.58 8.88
CA LEU A 55 -11.74 3.48 7.52
C LEU A 55 -12.18 2.21 6.81
N ARG A 56 -12.24 1.06 7.50
CA ARG A 56 -12.75 -0.18 6.93
C ARG A 56 -14.19 -0.04 6.42
N GLN A 57 -15.05 0.62 7.19
CA GLN A 57 -16.43 0.90 6.79
C GLN A 57 -16.48 1.84 5.58
N LEU A 58 -15.70 2.91 5.61
CA LEU A 58 -15.61 3.88 4.52
C LEU A 58 -15.16 3.22 3.20
N CYS A 59 -14.08 2.42 3.23
CA CYS A 59 -13.59 1.70 2.07
C CYS A 59 -14.63 0.73 1.51
N SER A 60 -15.39 0.05 2.38
CA SER A 60 -16.48 -0.84 1.97
C SER A 60 -17.54 -0.13 1.14
N LEU A 61 -17.92 1.09 1.53
CA LEU A 61 -18.94 1.89 0.84
C LEU A 61 -18.49 2.37 -0.53
N HIS A 62 -17.17 2.46 -0.76
CA HIS A 62 -16.58 2.99 -1.97
C HIS A 62 -15.90 1.93 -2.86
N ASN A 63 -16.05 0.64 -2.52
CA ASN A 63 -15.38 -0.48 -3.20
C ASN A 63 -13.84 -0.33 -3.24
N THR A 64 -13.27 0.34 -2.26
CA THR A 64 -11.83 0.50 -2.08
C THR A 64 -11.30 -0.66 -1.24
N LEU A 65 -10.15 -1.23 -1.59
CA LEU A 65 -9.42 -2.19 -0.76
C LEU A 65 -8.86 -1.49 0.47
N PHE A 66 -9.02 -2.09 1.65
CA PHE A 66 -8.50 -1.57 2.90
C PHE A 66 -7.35 -2.42 3.43
N ILE A 67 -6.17 -1.83 3.48
CA ILE A 67 -4.92 -2.48 3.89
C ILE A 67 -4.41 -1.87 5.20
N ILE A 68 -3.95 -2.69 6.14
CA ILE A 68 -3.28 -2.24 7.36
C ILE A 68 -1.76 -2.27 7.15
N ASN A 69 -1.07 -1.23 7.58
CA ASN A 69 0.39 -1.19 7.59
C ASN A 69 0.95 -1.91 8.83
N ASP A 70 1.94 -2.78 8.63
CA ASP A 70 2.82 -3.47 9.60
C ASP A 70 2.10 -4.44 10.59
N ASP A 71 0.81 -4.25 10.86
CA ASP A 71 0.12 -4.86 12.00
C ASP A 71 -0.88 -5.97 11.61
N ILE A 72 -0.41 -7.22 11.67
CA ILE A 72 -1.22 -8.42 11.40
C ILE A 72 -2.39 -8.54 12.39
N ASN A 73 -2.17 -8.25 13.68
CA ASN A 73 -3.21 -8.37 14.70
C ASN A 73 -4.34 -7.37 14.49
N LEU A 74 -4.02 -6.12 14.12
CA LEU A 74 -5.04 -5.13 13.80
C LEU A 74 -5.79 -5.51 12.53
N THR A 75 -5.10 -6.06 11.53
CA THR A 75 -5.71 -6.55 10.28
C THR A 75 -6.83 -7.54 10.57
N GLU A 76 -6.55 -8.54 11.42
CA GLU A 76 -7.54 -9.53 11.87
C GLU A 76 -8.69 -8.87 12.63
N LYS A 77 -8.36 -8.06 13.65
CA LYS A 77 -9.36 -7.43 14.53
C LYS A 77 -10.39 -6.61 13.79
N VAL A 78 -10.01 -5.92 12.71
CA VAL A 78 -10.92 -5.04 11.95
C VAL A 78 -11.45 -5.67 10.67
N HIS A 79 -11.11 -6.93 10.40
CA HIS A 79 -11.44 -7.62 9.15
C HIS A 79 -11.07 -6.79 7.92
N ALA A 80 -9.84 -6.26 7.92
CA ALA A 80 -9.28 -5.56 6.76
C ALA A 80 -9.08 -6.54 5.59
N ASP A 81 -9.04 -6.02 4.36
CA ASP A 81 -8.83 -6.85 3.18
C ASP A 81 -7.39 -7.42 3.14
N GLY A 82 -6.45 -6.78 3.84
CA GLY A 82 -5.08 -7.28 3.92
C GLY A 82 -4.11 -6.45 4.75
N VAL A 83 -2.84 -6.85 4.72
CA VAL A 83 -1.72 -6.23 5.42
C VAL A 83 -0.58 -5.91 4.44
N HIS A 84 0.14 -4.81 4.69
CA HIS A 84 1.41 -4.50 4.04
C HIS A 84 2.53 -4.58 5.06
N LEU A 85 3.59 -5.34 4.77
CA LEU A 85 4.71 -5.60 5.69
C LEU A 85 6.03 -5.10 5.09
N GLY A 86 6.81 -4.42 5.93
CA GLY A 86 8.19 -4.04 5.69
C GLY A 86 9.19 -5.09 6.17
N LYS A 87 10.48 -4.72 6.12
CA LYS A 87 11.60 -5.61 6.46
C LYS A 87 11.61 -6.04 7.93
N ASP A 88 11.22 -5.13 8.83
CA ASP A 88 11.35 -5.30 10.28
C ASP A 88 10.03 -5.69 10.96
N ASP A 89 9.01 -6.02 10.17
CA ASP A 89 7.66 -6.35 10.63
C ASP A 89 7.44 -7.88 10.68
N GLY A 90 6.18 -8.33 10.69
CA GLY A 90 5.84 -9.76 10.59
C GLY A 90 6.24 -10.39 9.25
N SER A 91 6.24 -11.72 9.20
CA SER A 91 6.53 -12.48 7.97
C SER A 91 5.26 -12.84 7.19
N ILE A 92 5.41 -13.12 5.88
CA ILE A 92 4.32 -13.66 5.04
C ILE A 92 3.73 -14.93 5.66
N GLN A 93 4.59 -15.80 6.20
CA GLN A 93 4.15 -17.05 6.84
C GLN A 93 3.27 -16.78 8.07
N GLN A 94 3.68 -15.85 8.94
CA GLN A 94 2.90 -15.46 10.12
C GLN A 94 1.55 -14.85 9.71
N ALA A 95 1.57 -13.93 8.75
CA ALA A 95 0.35 -13.31 8.24
C ALA A 95 -0.60 -14.35 7.61
N ARG A 96 -0.09 -15.31 6.84
CA ARG A 96 -0.90 -16.41 6.28
C ARG A 96 -1.49 -17.31 7.37
N GLN A 97 -0.72 -17.64 8.39
CA GLN A 97 -1.18 -18.48 9.50
C GLN A 97 -2.32 -17.82 10.28
N GLN A 98 -2.25 -16.51 10.50
CA GLN A 98 -3.23 -15.78 11.30
C GLN A 98 -4.44 -15.31 10.47
N LEU A 99 -4.21 -14.78 9.27
CA LEU A 99 -5.26 -14.14 8.47
C LEU A 99 -5.92 -15.08 7.45
N GLY A 100 -5.30 -16.24 7.19
CA GLY A 100 -5.79 -17.20 6.21
C GLY A 100 -5.37 -16.88 4.77
N VAL A 101 -5.94 -17.66 3.85
CA VAL A 101 -5.55 -17.67 2.43
C VAL A 101 -6.12 -16.48 1.65
N ASP A 102 -7.25 -15.93 2.10
CA ASP A 102 -8.00 -14.91 1.37
C ASP A 102 -7.47 -13.48 1.61
N SER A 103 -6.75 -13.25 2.72
CA SER A 103 -6.19 -11.93 3.01
C SER A 103 -5.11 -11.53 2.03
N ILE A 104 -5.09 -10.26 1.65
CA ILE A 104 -4.06 -9.70 0.77
C ILE A 104 -2.81 -9.42 1.60
N ILE A 105 -1.64 -9.85 1.13
CA ILE A 105 -0.34 -9.60 1.75
C ILE A 105 0.56 -8.88 0.76
N GLY A 106 0.92 -7.65 1.09
CA GLY A 106 1.89 -6.85 0.35
C GLY A 106 3.24 -6.78 1.03
N ILE A 107 4.33 -6.79 0.27
CA ILE A 107 5.69 -6.76 0.82
C ILE A 107 6.50 -5.59 0.25
N SER A 108 7.16 -4.82 1.12
CA SER A 108 8.17 -3.86 0.68
C SER A 108 9.44 -4.56 0.22
N CYS A 109 9.83 -4.33 -1.02
CA CYS A 109 11.03 -4.88 -1.64
C CYS A 109 12.07 -3.81 -2.01
N TYR A 110 11.76 -2.53 -1.77
CA TYR A 110 12.66 -1.39 -1.96
C TYR A 110 13.20 -1.32 -3.41
N ASN A 111 14.47 -1.62 -3.64
CA ASN A 111 15.09 -1.73 -4.96
C ASN A 111 15.65 -3.13 -5.24
N ASP A 112 15.27 -4.13 -4.45
CA ASP A 112 15.79 -5.50 -4.50
C ASP A 112 14.83 -6.45 -5.23
N ILE A 113 15.19 -6.80 -6.47
CA ILE A 113 14.43 -7.73 -7.32
C ILE A 113 14.46 -9.15 -6.74
N ASN A 114 15.56 -9.57 -6.11
CA ASN A 114 15.66 -10.91 -5.54
C ASN A 114 14.72 -11.04 -4.34
N LEU A 115 14.65 -10.01 -3.49
CA LEU A 115 13.70 -9.95 -2.39
C LEU A 115 12.26 -10.07 -2.89
N ALA A 116 11.91 -9.34 -3.96
CA ALA A 116 10.59 -9.42 -4.57
C ALA A 116 10.27 -10.82 -5.14
N PHE A 117 11.25 -11.44 -5.79
CA PHE A 117 11.09 -12.80 -6.31
C PHE A 117 10.88 -13.83 -5.18
N GLN A 118 11.61 -13.70 -4.06
CA GLN A 118 11.38 -14.57 -2.90
C GLN A 118 10.01 -14.31 -2.26
N ALA A 119 9.59 -13.05 -2.12
CA ALA A 119 8.27 -12.71 -1.59
C ALA A 119 7.13 -13.33 -2.42
N GLN A 120 7.25 -13.29 -3.76
CA GLN A 120 6.32 -13.99 -4.65
C GLN A 120 6.29 -15.49 -4.37
N ARG A 121 7.45 -16.14 -4.27
CA ARG A 121 7.53 -17.59 -3.99
C ARG A 121 6.96 -17.96 -2.62
N GLN A 122 7.01 -17.04 -1.67
CA GLN A 122 6.44 -17.20 -0.34
C GLN A 122 4.93 -16.89 -0.29
N GLY A 123 4.32 -16.46 -1.40
CA GLY A 123 2.89 -16.25 -1.52
C GLY A 123 2.42 -14.82 -1.20
N ALA A 124 3.28 -13.81 -1.37
CA ALA A 124 2.84 -12.41 -1.40
C ALA A 124 1.84 -12.19 -2.55
N ASN A 125 0.82 -11.36 -2.31
CA ASN A 125 -0.15 -10.97 -3.35
C ASN A 125 0.34 -9.79 -4.18
N TYR A 126 1.23 -8.95 -3.63
CA TYR A 126 1.91 -7.89 -4.38
C TYR A 126 3.23 -7.52 -3.72
N VAL A 127 4.10 -6.86 -4.47
CA VAL A 127 5.36 -6.30 -3.97
C VAL A 127 5.45 -4.81 -4.26
N ALA A 128 6.13 -4.08 -3.39
CA ALA A 128 6.30 -2.64 -3.51
C ALA A 128 7.78 -2.26 -3.71
N PHE A 129 8.04 -1.43 -4.70
CA PHE A 129 9.37 -0.91 -5.01
C PHE A 129 9.42 0.60 -4.84
N GLY A 130 10.47 1.10 -4.21
CA GLY A 130 10.65 2.52 -3.95
C GLY A 130 11.91 2.84 -3.15
N ALA A 131 12.37 4.10 -3.14
CA ALA A 131 11.68 5.27 -3.70
C ALA A 131 11.95 5.46 -5.21
N LEU A 132 10.88 5.55 -6.04
CA LEU A 132 11.02 5.70 -7.50
C LEU A 132 11.47 7.09 -7.96
N PHE A 133 11.07 8.12 -7.22
CA PHE A 133 11.45 9.50 -7.46
C PHE A 133 11.88 10.16 -6.15
N ASP A 134 12.59 11.28 -6.25
CA ASP A 134 13.04 12.04 -5.10
C ASP A 134 11.84 12.53 -4.27
N SER A 135 11.93 12.33 -2.96
CA SER A 135 10.94 12.81 -2.02
C SER A 135 11.49 13.97 -1.20
N LYS A 136 10.73 15.07 -1.13
CA LYS A 136 11.05 16.21 -0.24
C LYS A 136 10.98 15.85 1.26
N THR A 137 10.40 14.71 1.64
CA THR A 137 10.15 14.34 3.04
C THR A 137 11.01 13.20 3.57
N LYS A 138 11.60 12.37 2.70
CA LYS A 138 12.53 11.29 3.10
C LYS A 138 13.70 11.23 2.12
N THR A 139 14.75 11.98 2.40
CA THR A 139 15.95 12.07 1.57
C THR A 139 16.84 10.83 1.64
N ASN A 140 16.69 10.00 2.66
CA ASN A 140 17.57 8.84 2.91
C ASN A 140 16.97 7.51 2.45
N ALA A 141 15.83 7.50 1.77
CA ALA A 141 15.27 6.27 1.23
C ALA A 141 16.14 5.76 0.07
N PRO A 142 16.45 4.45 -0.01
CA PRO A 142 17.14 3.88 -1.16
C PRO A 142 16.38 4.21 -2.45
N HIS A 143 17.08 4.81 -3.41
CA HIS A 143 16.49 5.09 -4.71
C HIS A 143 16.29 3.80 -5.50
N CYS A 144 15.14 3.66 -6.13
CA CYS A 144 14.76 2.54 -6.98
C CYS A 144 14.51 3.07 -8.40
N PRO A 145 15.50 2.97 -9.32
CA PRO A 145 15.33 3.48 -10.66
C PRO A 145 14.22 2.74 -11.43
N LEU A 146 13.51 3.42 -12.33
CA LEU A 146 12.40 2.82 -13.09
C LEU A 146 12.80 1.56 -13.89
N ASN A 147 14.06 1.42 -14.31
CA ASN A 147 14.53 0.22 -15.00
C ASN A 147 14.51 -1.04 -14.11
N VAL A 148 14.52 -0.89 -12.79
CA VAL A 148 14.34 -2.00 -11.83
C VAL A 148 12.93 -2.55 -11.97
N ILE A 149 11.92 -1.69 -12.12
CA ILE A 149 10.52 -2.09 -12.35
C ILE A 149 10.40 -2.86 -13.67
N THR A 150 10.99 -2.34 -14.75
CA THR A 150 10.96 -3.02 -16.05
C THR A 150 11.56 -4.42 -15.99
N LYS A 151 12.69 -4.59 -15.27
CA LYS A 151 13.31 -5.90 -15.04
C LYS A 151 12.45 -6.80 -14.14
N ALA A 152 11.90 -6.26 -13.06
CA ALA A 152 11.06 -7.01 -12.14
C ALA A 152 9.80 -7.54 -12.84
N LYS A 153 9.18 -6.74 -13.73
CA LYS A 153 8.00 -7.13 -14.51
C LYS A 153 8.24 -8.32 -15.45
N GLN A 154 9.50 -8.60 -15.82
CA GLN A 154 9.85 -9.76 -16.65
C GLN A 154 9.84 -11.08 -15.89
N ILE A 155 9.91 -11.05 -14.54
CA ILE A 155 10.06 -12.27 -13.71
C ILE A 155 8.98 -12.41 -12.64
N LEU A 156 8.27 -11.33 -12.33
CA LEU A 156 7.17 -11.32 -11.38
C LEU A 156 5.83 -11.50 -12.10
N HIS A 157 5.02 -12.38 -11.52
CA HIS A 157 3.67 -12.73 -11.96
C HIS A 157 2.60 -12.19 -10.99
N ILE A 158 3.03 -11.45 -9.96
CA ILE A 158 2.15 -10.73 -9.03
C ILE A 158 2.26 -9.22 -9.27
N PRO A 159 1.22 -8.44 -8.91
CA PRO A 159 1.22 -6.99 -9.03
C PRO A 159 2.43 -6.30 -8.41
N ILE A 160 2.92 -5.27 -9.12
CA ILE A 160 4.00 -4.39 -8.70
C ILE A 160 3.41 -3.02 -8.31
N VAL A 161 3.72 -2.58 -7.10
CA VAL A 161 3.36 -1.25 -6.59
C VAL A 161 4.60 -0.35 -6.59
N GLY A 162 4.54 0.76 -7.32
CA GLY A 162 5.56 1.80 -7.21
C GLY A 162 5.30 2.74 -6.04
N ILE A 163 6.31 3.13 -5.27
CA ILE A 163 6.19 4.12 -4.18
C ILE A 163 7.39 5.07 -4.14
N GLY A 164 7.19 6.25 -3.55
CA GLY A 164 8.24 7.21 -3.22
C GLY A 164 8.40 8.29 -4.29
N GLY A 165 8.08 9.52 -3.91
CA GLY A 165 8.14 10.70 -4.79
C GLY A 165 7.11 10.71 -5.93
N ILE A 166 6.17 9.76 -5.96
CA ILE A 166 5.13 9.70 -6.99
C ILE A 166 4.03 10.73 -6.69
N ASP A 167 3.59 11.43 -7.73
CA ASP A 167 2.45 12.33 -7.75
C ASP A 167 1.62 12.20 -9.04
N LEU A 168 0.57 13.02 -9.17
CA LEU A 168 -0.32 12.98 -10.32
C LEU A 168 0.34 13.41 -11.64
N TYR A 169 1.47 14.11 -11.58
CA TYR A 169 2.21 14.60 -12.75
C TYR A 169 3.22 13.58 -13.27
N ASN A 170 3.80 12.75 -12.39
CA ASN A 170 4.83 11.77 -12.75
C ASN A 170 4.36 10.31 -12.74
N GLN A 171 3.17 9.99 -12.19
CA GLN A 171 2.67 8.61 -12.08
C GLN A 171 2.69 7.82 -13.40
N GLN A 172 2.46 8.48 -14.53
CA GLN A 172 2.44 7.80 -15.83
C GLN A 172 3.80 7.16 -16.16
N GLN A 173 4.91 7.73 -15.68
CA GLN A 173 6.24 7.15 -15.88
C GLN A 173 6.40 5.83 -15.10
N ALA A 174 5.82 5.73 -13.90
CA ALA A 174 5.83 4.50 -13.10
C ALA A 174 4.96 3.41 -13.75
N PHE A 175 3.78 3.77 -14.25
CA PHE A 175 2.92 2.85 -15.00
C PHE A 175 3.62 2.35 -16.28
N ASN A 176 4.21 3.25 -17.06
CA ASN A 176 4.95 2.90 -18.27
C ASN A 176 6.15 1.98 -17.99
N ALA A 177 6.77 2.09 -16.81
CA ALA A 177 7.86 1.21 -16.38
C ALA A 177 7.39 -0.20 -16.00
N GLY A 178 6.10 -0.40 -15.74
CA GLY A 178 5.49 -1.69 -15.44
C GLY A 178 4.80 -1.80 -14.07
N CYS A 179 4.62 -0.69 -13.33
CA CYS A 179 3.82 -0.72 -12.10
C CYS A 179 2.35 -1.00 -12.44
N ASP A 180 1.70 -1.87 -11.67
CA ASP A 180 0.26 -2.12 -11.74
C ASP A 180 -0.52 -1.11 -10.89
N ALA A 181 0.09 -0.66 -9.78
CA ALA A 181 -0.43 0.42 -8.94
C ALA A 181 0.68 1.40 -8.51
N VAL A 182 0.28 2.62 -8.13
CA VAL A 182 1.19 3.64 -7.61
C VAL A 182 0.73 4.15 -6.25
N ALA A 183 1.63 4.11 -5.28
CA ALA A 183 1.38 4.50 -3.91
C ALA A 183 1.75 5.96 -3.64
N MET A 184 0.79 6.72 -3.12
CA MET A 184 0.90 8.15 -2.85
C MET A 184 0.45 8.51 -1.43
N ILE A 185 1.14 9.47 -0.83
CA ILE A 185 0.76 10.11 0.45
C ILE A 185 0.54 11.61 0.18
N ASN A 186 1.62 12.38 0.14
CA ASN A 186 1.57 13.83 0.08
C ASN A 186 0.84 14.37 -1.15
N ALA A 187 0.97 13.70 -2.30
CA ALA A 187 0.30 14.12 -3.54
C ALA A 187 -1.24 14.12 -3.43
N LEU A 188 -1.80 13.34 -2.50
CA LEU A 188 -3.25 13.25 -2.29
C LEU A 188 -3.72 14.12 -1.11
N PHE A 189 -2.89 14.28 -0.07
CA PHE A 189 -3.33 14.89 1.19
C PHE A 189 -2.77 16.29 1.48
N LYS A 190 -1.64 16.71 0.88
CA LYS A 190 -0.91 17.92 1.31
C LYS A 190 -1.64 19.25 1.02
N ASN A 191 -2.51 19.29 0.02
CA ASN A 191 -3.20 20.53 -0.37
C ASN A 191 -4.49 20.80 0.43
N TYR A 192 -4.76 20.02 1.48
CA TYR A 192 -6.02 20.06 2.21
C TYR A 192 -5.85 20.20 3.72
N ASN A 193 -4.69 20.70 4.15
CA ASN A 193 -4.41 21.11 5.52
C ASN A 193 -4.79 22.58 5.74
#